data_AF-A0A645CWY1-F1
#
_entry.id   AF-A0A645CWY1-F1
#
_cell.length_a   1.000
_cell.length_b   1.000
_cell.length_c   1.000
_cell.angle_alpha   90.00
_cell.angle_beta   90.00
_cell.angle_gamma   90.00
#
_symmetry.space_group_name_H-M   'P 1'
#
loop_
_entity.id
_entity.type
_entity.pdbx_description
1 polymer ?
#
loop_
_entity_poly.entity_id
_entity_poly.type
_entity_poly.pdbx_seq_one_letter_code
_entity_poly.pdbx_strand_id
1 'polypeptide(L)'
;MSTTTSDTARFDARLPKEQKLLFEKAALLGGYRNLTDFIFAAAQDKAKEIIKERELVIASERDSQVFFDAITNPDKPAQPLKKALADYKSFFAKSGKHNG
;
A
#
# COMPACT_ATOMS: atom_id res chain seq x y z
N MET A 1 -18.68 1.29 27.08
CA MET A 1 -18.29 2.31 26.08
C MET A 1 -16.77 2.39 26.10
N SER A 2 -16.09 1.76 25.15
CA SER A 2 -14.63 1.77 25.10
C SER A 2 -14.18 3.11 24.52
N THR A 3 -13.51 3.92 25.34
CA THR A 3 -12.87 5.16 24.91
C THR A 3 -11.66 4.80 24.05
N THR A 4 -11.73 5.07 22.75
CA THR A 4 -10.58 4.97 21.86
C THR A 4 -9.60 6.07 22.24
N THR A 5 -8.59 5.73 23.04
CA THR A 5 -7.46 6.62 23.32
C THR A 5 -6.76 6.85 21.98
N SER A 6 -6.88 8.05 21.41
CA SER A 6 -6.15 8.41 20.20
C SER A 6 -4.68 8.58 20.57
N ASP A 7 -3.85 7.58 20.32
CA ASP A 7 -2.41 7.68 20.52
C ASP A 7 -1.83 8.77 19.62
N THR A 8 -1.35 9.85 20.22
CA THR A 8 -0.68 10.95 19.51
C THR A 8 0.81 10.66 19.40
N ALA A 9 1.38 10.78 18.20
CA ALA A 9 2.81 10.69 17.97
C ALA A 9 3.41 12.08 17.67
N ARG A 10 4.67 12.30 18.08
CA ARG A 10 5.38 13.57 17.85
C ARG A 10 6.17 13.52 16.55
N PHE A 11 6.12 14.61 15.79
CA PHE A 11 6.93 14.83 14.59
C PHE A 11 7.89 15.99 14.85
N ASP A 12 9.20 15.72 14.82
CA ASP A 12 10.25 16.72 14.99
C ASP A 12 11.02 16.93 13.68
N ALA A 13 11.06 18.18 13.20
CA ALA A 13 11.79 18.56 12.00
C ALA A 13 12.50 19.90 12.16
N ARG A 14 13.64 20.07 11.48
CA ARG A 14 14.36 21.34 11.36
C ARG A 14 14.31 21.81 9.91
N LEU A 15 13.93 23.06 9.71
CA LEU A 15 13.80 23.67 8.38
C LEU A 15 14.82 24.81 8.23
N PRO A 16 15.62 24.85 7.16
CA PRO A 16 16.36 26.03 6.77
C PRO A 16 15.44 27.24 6.63
N LYS A 17 15.96 28.44 6.92
CA LYS A 17 15.16 29.69 6.89
C LYS A 17 14.49 29.91 5.54
N GLU A 18 15.21 29.67 4.45
CA GLU A 18 14.68 29.83 3.08
C GLU A 18 13.52 28.88 2.80
N GLN A 19 13.63 27.62 3.24
CA GLN A 19 12.57 26.63 3.09
C GLN A 19 11.33 27.00 3.90
N LYS A 20 11.52 27.50 5.14
CA LYS A 20 10.41 28.02 5.96
C LYS A 20 9.68 29.15 5.26
N LEU A 21 10.41 30.14 4.70
CA LEU A 21 9.81 31.26 3.99
C LEU A 21 9.02 30.81 2.75
N LEU A 22 9.56 29.85 1.99
CA LEU A 22 8.87 29.26 0.85
C LEU A 22 7.54 28.61 1.28
N PHE A 23 7.57 27.79 2.33
CA PHE A 23 6.38 27.08 2.81
C PHE A 23 5.35 28.03 3.44
N GLU A 24 5.78 29.08 4.14
CA GLU A 24 4.88 30.11 4.67
C GLU A 24 4.16 30.85 3.54
N LYS A 25 4.87 31.18 2.45
CA LYS A 25 4.26 31.76 1.26
C LYS A 25 3.25 30.81 0.62
N ALA A 26 3.59 29.53 0.48
CA ALA A 26 2.69 28.52 -0.07
C ALA A 26 1.44 28.32 0.83
N ALA A 27 1.62 28.28 2.14
CA ALA A 27 0.54 28.17 3.11
C ALA A 27 -0.45 29.34 2.99
N LEU A 28 0.07 30.58 2.88
CA LEU A 28 -0.75 31.78 2.70
C LEU A 28 -1.54 31.73 1.38
N LEU A 29 -0.88 31.45 0.27
CA LEU A 29 -1.52 31.41 -1.06
C LEU A 29 -2.52 30.26 -1.19
N GLY A 30 -2.27 29.13 -0.52
CA GLY A 30 -3.14 27.97 -0.51
C GLY A 30 -4.31 28.05 0.48
N GLY A 31 -4.41 29.13 1.26
CA GLY A 31 -5.51 29.32 2.22
C GLY A 31 -5.41 28.46 3.49
N TYR A 32 -4.21 28.01 3.85
CA TYR A 32 -3.98 27.21 5.06
C TYR A 32 -3.96 28.11 6.30
N ARG A 33 -4.46 27.60 7.43
CA ARG A 33 -4.54 28.37 8.69
C ARG A 33 -3.15 28.70 9.25
N ASN A 34 -2.17 27.82 9.05
CA ASN A 34 -0.79 27.99 9.48
C ASN A 34 0.17 27.05 8.69
N LEU A 35 1.47 27.22 8.93
CA LEU A 35 2.53 26.42 8.29
C LEU A 35 2.44 24.92 8.62
N THR A 36 2.11 24.58 9.86
CA THR A 36 2.00 23.19 10.32
C THR A 36 0.88 22.45 9.59
N ASP A 37 -0.29 23.08 9.47
CA ASP A 37 -1.43 22.54 8.72
C ASP A 37 -1.08 22.31 7.25
N PHE A 38 -0.36 23.26 6.62
CA PHE A 38 0.12 23.12 5.25
C PHE A 38 1.06 21.91 5.11
N ILE A 39 2.06 21.79 5.99
CA ILE A 39 3.04 20.69 5.94
C ILE A 39 2.35 19.34 6.09
N PHE A 40 1.43 19.20 7.06
CA PHE A 40 0.71 17.94 7.25
C PHE A 40 -0.19 17.59 6.08
N ALA A 41 -0.94 18.56 5.54
CA ALA A 41 -1.77 18.32 4.37
C ALA A 41 -0.94 17.89 3.15
N ALA A 42 0.14 18.63 2.84
CA ALA A 42 1.02 18.31 1.73
C ALA A 42 1.71 16.94 1.89
N ALA A 43 2.19 16.62 3.10
CA ALA A 43 2.80 15.33 3.39
C ALA A 43 1.79 14.19 3.29
N GLN A 44 0.57 14.38 3.80
CA GLN A 44 -0.50 13.39 3.73
C GLN A 44 -0.92 13.11 2.28
N ASP A 45 -1.07 14.15 1.46
CA ASP A 45 -1.46 13.99 0.05
C ASP A 45 -0.36 13.28 -0.73
N LYS A 46 0.90 13.67 -0.53
CA LYS A 46 2.01 12.99 -1.21
C LYS A 46 2.18 11.54 -0.74
N ALA A 47 1.96 11.26 0.55
CA ALA A 47 1.98 9.89 1.07
C ALA A 47 0.90 9.02 0.41
N LYS A 48 -0.34 9.53 0.28
CA LYS A 48 -1.42 8.82 -0.42
C LYS A 48 -1.08 8.54 -1.89
N GLU A 49 -0.49 9.52 -2.57
CA GLU A 49 -0.05 9.37 -3.96
C GLU A 49 0.99 8.25 -4.08
N ILE A 50 2.03 8.26 -3.24
CA ILE A 50 3.09 7.24 -3.25
C ILE A 50 2.51 5.85 -2.96
N ILE A 51 1.67 5.72 -1.93
CA ILE A 51 1.04 4.43 -1.58
C ILE A 51 0.19 3.94 -2.74
N LYS A 52 -0.66 4.80 -3.30
CA LYS A 52 -1.50 4.47 -4.46
C LYS A 52 -0.66 4.00 -5.64
N GLU A 53 0.42 4.71 -5.98
CA GLU A 53 1.31 4.35 -7.09
C GLU A 53 2.02 3.01 -6.89
N ARG A 54 2.36 2.65 -5.65
CA ARG A 54 3.15 1.45 -5.35
C ARG A 54 2.31 0.21 -5.05
N GLU A 55 1.10 0.39 -4.52
CA GLU A 55 0.24 -0.70 -4.08
C GLU A 55 -0.90 -1.00 -5.06
N LEU A 56 -1.15 -0.18 -6.09
CA LEU A 56 -2.09 -0.56 -7.14
C LEU A 56 -1.54 -1.73 -7.97
N VAL A 57 -2.06 -2.92 -7.70
CA VAL A 57 -1.82 -4.14 -8.51
C VAL A 57 -2.49 -4.04 -9.89
N ILE A 58 -3.57 -3.26 -10.00
CA ILE A 58 -4.36 -3.09 -11.22
C ILE A 58 -4.28 -1.62 -11.62
N ALA A 59 -3.17 -1.24 -12.24
CA ALA A 59 -2.90 0.15 -12.59
C ALA A 59 -3.56 0.59 -13.91
N SER A 60 -3.91 -0.35 -14.79
CA SER A 60 -4.53 -0.06 -16.09
C SER A 60 -5.88 -0.76 -16.29
N GLU A 61 -6.72 -0.19 -17.15
CA GLU A 61 -7.99 -0.79 -17.59
C GLU A 61 -7.77 -2.18 -18.20
N ARG A 62 -6.67 -2.35 -18.95
CA ARG A 62 -6.27 -3.66 -19.49
C ARG A 62 -6.01 -4.68 -18.39
N ASP A 63 -5.26 -4.31 -17.36
CA ASP A 63 -4.97 -5.22 -16.24
C ASP A 63 -6.26 -5.56 -15.48
N SER A 64 -7.19 -4.59 -15.37
CA SER A 64 -8.49 -4.82 -14.72
C SER A 64 -9.34 -5.80 -15.50
N GLN A 65 -9.35 -5.71 -16.83
CA GLN A 65 -10.06 -6.65 -17.68
C GLN A 65 -9.46 -8.06 -17.56
N VAL A 66 -8.13 -8.18 -17.64
CA VAL A 66 -7.44 -9.47 -17.50
C VAL A 66 -7.71 -10.10 -16.13
N PHE A 67 -7.68 -9.30 -15.06
CA PHE A 67 -7.99 -9.77 -13.70
C PHE A 67 -9.46 -10.20 -13.56
N PHE A 68 -10.40 -9.40 -14.08
CA PHE A 68 -11.82 -9.72 -14.05
C PHE A 68 -12.10 -11.02 -14.80
N ASP A 69 -11.59 -11.15 -16.02
CA ASP A 69 -11.75 -12.34 -16.85
C ASP A 69 -11.17 -13.59 -16.16
N ALA A 70 -10.00 -13.47 -15.50
CA ALA A 70 -9.40 -14.57 -14.75
C ALA A 70 -10.26 -15.03 -13.56
N ILE A 71 -11.06 -14.14 -12.95
CA ILE A 71 -11.99 -14.50 -11.86
C ILE A 71 -13.30 -15.07 -12.42
N THR A 72 -13.89 -14.43 -13.43
CA THR A 72 -15.22 -14.79 -13.94
C THR A 72 -15.19 -15.96 -14.92
N ASN A 73 -14.08 -16.16 -15.60
CA ASN A 73 -13.87 -17.24 -16.56
C ASN A 73 -12.51 -17.91 -16.33
N PRO A 74 -12.34 -18.64 -15.21
CA PRO A 74 -11.06 -19.20 -14.85
C PRO A 74 -10.64 -20.31 -15.83
N ASP A 75 -9.44 -20.16 -16.39
CA ASP A 75 -8.85 -21.20 -17.23
C ASP A 75 -8.54 -22.47 -16.43
N LYS A 76 -8.56 -23.61 -17.13
CA LYS A 76 -8.13 -24.88 -16.54
C LYS A 76 -6.64 -24.81 -16.18
N PRO A 77 -6.23 -25.33 -15.00
CA PRO A 77 -4.84 -25.27 -14.58
C PRO A 77 -3.92 -25.99 -15.58
N ALA A 78 -2.82 -25.33 -15.94
CA ALA A 78 -1.82 -25.87 -16.85
C ALA A 78 -1.11 -27.10 -16.27
N GLN A 79 -0.50 -27.92 -17.13
CA GLN A 79 0.22 -29.14 -16.71
C GLN A 79 1.31 -28.88 -15.65
N PRO A 80 2.11 -27.80 -15.72
CA PRO A 80 3.10 -27.49 -14.68
C PRO A 80 2.48 -27.24 -13.30
N LEU A 81 1.33 -26.55 -13.23
CA LEU A 81 0.59 -26.30 -11.99
C LEU A 81 0.08 -27.62 -11.38
N LYS A 82 -0.45 -28.52 -12.22
CA LYS A 82 -0.88 -29.86 -11.77
C LYS A 82 0.28 -30.68 -11.21
N LYS A 83 1.44 -30.62 -11.88
CA LYS A 83 2.66 -31.30 -11.41
C LYS A 83 3.15 -30.71 -10.08
N ALA A 84 3.24 -29.38 -9.96
CA ALA A 84 3.63 -28.72 -8.72
C ALA A 84 2.71 -29.08 -7.55
N LEU A 85 1.39 -29.19 -7.78
CA LEU A 85 0.43 -29.67 -6.78
C LEU A 85 0.70 -31.12 -6.38
N ALA A 86 1.01 -32.00 -7.33
CA ALA A 86 1.34 -33.39 -7.05
C ALA A 86 2.66 -33.52 -6.26
N ASP A 87 3.66 -32.70 -6.61
CA ASP A 87 4.94 -32.62 -5.91
C ASP A 87 4.75 -32.13 -4.46
N TYR A 88 3.96 -31.07 -4.26
CA TYR A 88 3.58 -30.56 -2.93
C TYR A 88 2.88 -31.64 -2.09
N LYS A 89 1.87 -32.32 -2.65
CA LYS A 89 1.16 -33.41 -1.95
C LYS A 89 2.11 -34.55 -1.58
N SER A 90 3.03 -34.90 -2.47
CA SER A 90 4.02 -35.95 -2.25
C SER A 90 5.03 -35.55 -1.16
N PHE A 91 5.43 -34.28 -1.11
CA PHE A 91 6.28 -33.74 -0.05
C PHE A 91 5.58 -33.83 1.31
N PHE A 92 4.33 -33.36 1.41
CA PHE A 92 3.54 -33.42 2.65
C PHE A 92 3.24 -34.86 3.11
N ALA A 93 2.97 -35.77 2.18
CA ALA A 93 2.75 -37.19 2.49
C ALA A 93 4.02 -37.89 2.99
N LYS A 94 5.21 -37.46 2.54
CA LYS A 94 6.50 -37.98 3.01
C LYS A 94 6.91 -37.38 4.36
N SER A 95 6.65 -36.10 4.61
CA SER A 95 6.97 -35.44 5.88
C SER A 95 6.08 -35.91 7.04
N GLY A 96 4.84 -36.32 6.79
CA GLY A 96 3.95 -36.91 7.80
C GLY A 96 4.28 -38.36 8.17
N LYS A 97 5.15 -39.05 7.41
CA LYS A 97 5.50 -40.47 7.62
C LYS A 97 6.75 -40.69 8.50
N HIS A 98 7.39 -39.60 8.96
CA HIS A 98 8.64 -39.68 9.74
C HIS A 98 8.46 -39.47 11.26
N ASN A 99 7.21 -39.32 11.73
CA ASN A 99 6.84 -39.33 13.15
C ASN A 99 6.08 -40.63 13.46
N GLY A 100 6.81 -41.72 13.63
CA GLY A 100 6.30 -43.03 14.04
C GLY A 100 7.44 -43.86 14.62
#